data_AF-A0A5D2UXN1-F1
#
_entry.id   AF-A0A5D2UXN1-F1
#
_cell.length_a   1.000
_cell.length_b   1.000
_cell.length_c   1.000
_cell.angle_alpha   90.00
_cell.angle_beta   90.00
_cell.angle_gamma   90.00
#
_symmetry.space_group_name_H-M   'P 1'
#
loop_
_entity.id
_entity.type
_entity.pdbx_description
1 polymer ?
#
loop_
_entity_poly.entity_id
_entity_poly.type
_entity_poly.pdbx_seq_one_letter_code
_entity_poly.pdbx_strand_id
1 'polypeptide(L)'
;MAAVPKQTTMAIKSYKNQAQMLVKNYLLADPFAPYTSILGGILACKVVYDLTDLISSFYIKTYPSLTKIQRVDWNNRGISTTHAIFVSALSLYFVFWSDLFSDPHLTGLMVFRSSQLSTFGLGVSLGYFFSDLAMTLWQYPALGGIEYVIHHLLSGTAVAYSMFTGEAQLYTYMVLISEVTTPEIHLRWYLDTAGMKRSTAYLINGVVIFIGWLIARVLLFGYMFYHVYLHYDQ
;
A
#
# COMPACT_ATOMS: atom_id res chain seq x y z
N MET A 1 -14.96 -31.72 25.91
CA MET A 1 -15.20 -30.68 24.88
C MET A 1 -16.57 -30.91 24.29
N ALA A 2 -17.49 -29.95 24.40
CA ALA A 2 -18.84 -30.10 23.86
C ALA A 2 -18.81 -30.00 22.32
N ALA A 3 -19.44 -30.97 21.64
CA ALA A 3 -19.52 -30.99 20.18
C ALA A 3 -20.38 -29.82 19.67
N VAL A 4 -19.88 -29.09 18.68
CA VAL A 4 -20.62 -27.97 18.06
C VAL A 4 -21.89 -28.51 17.40
N PRO A 5 -23.06 -27.89 17.65
CA PRO A 5 -24.32 -28.36 17.07
C PRO A 5 -24.28 -28.41 15.54
N LYS A 6 -24.92 -29.44 14.96
CA LYS A 6 -24.94 -29.70 13.51
C LYS A 6 -25.50 -28.52 12.70
N GLN A 7 -26.49 -27.80 13.25
CA GLN A 7 -27.02 -26.55 12.66
C GLN A 7 -25.98 -25.44 12.58
N THR A 8 -25.19 -25.23 13.63
CA THR A 8 -24.11 -24.23 13.66
C THR A 8 -23.04 -24.57 12.62
N THR A 9 -22.70 -25.85 12.48
CA THR A 9 -21.73 -26.32 11.47
C THR A 9 -22.23 -26.10 10.04
N MET A 10 -23.51 -26.35 9.77
CA MET A 10 -24.11 -26.09 8.45
C MET A 10 -24.21 -24.59 8.13
N ALA A 11 -24.54 -23.76 9.13
CA ALA A 11 -24.58 -22.31 8.97
C ALA A 11 -23.18 -21.75 8.62
N ILE A 12 -22.14 -22.15 9.35
CA ILE A 12 -20.75 -21.73 9.08
C ILE A 12 -20.33 -22.14 7.65
N LYS A 13 -20.68 -23.35 7.22
CA LYS A 13 -20.36 -23.84 5.87
C LYS A 13 -21.11 -23.06 4.79
N SER A 14 -22.37 -22.68 5.05
CA SER A 14 -23.16 -21.82 4.18
C SER A 14 -22.57 -20.41 4.04
N TYR A 15 -22.21 -19.77 5.16
CA TYR A 15 -21.55 -18.45 5.14
C TYR A 15 -20.21 -18.50 4.41
N LYS A 16 -19.41 -19.55 4.63
CA LYS A 16 -18.15 -19.74 3.91
C LYS A 16 -18.37 -19.89 2.41
N ASN A 17 -19.37 -20.67 1.99
CA ASN A 17 -19.72 -20.84 0.58
C ASN A 17 -20.26 -19.54 -0.05
N GLN A 18 -21.07 -18.78 0.67
CA GLN A 18 -21.57 -17.47 0.22
C GLN A 18 -20.44 -16.44 0.10
N ALA A 19 -19.53 -16.40 1.07
CA ALA A 19 -18.35 -15.54 1.00
C ALA A 19 -17.43 -15.94 -0.18
N GLN A 20 -17.23 -17.24 -0.40
CA GLN A 20 -16.46 -17.73 -1.55
C GLN A 20 -17.14 -17.42 -2.88
N MET A 21 -18.47 -17.53 -2.97
CA MET A 21 -19.23 -17.12 -4.16
C MET A 21 -19.20 -15.61 -4.37
N LEU A 22 -19.29 -14.81 -3.31
CA LEU A 22 -19.16 -13.36 -3.39
C LEU A 22 -17.76 -12.98 -3.89
N VAL A 23 -16.71 -13.59 -3.34
CA VAL A 23 -15.34 -13.43 -3.81
C VAL A 23 -15.23 -13.82 -5.29
N LYS A 24 -15.76 -14.99 -5.68
CA LYS A 24 -15.65 -15.48 -7.05
C LYS A 24 -16.44 -14.66 -8.06
N ASN A 25 -17.63 -14.16 -7.71
CA ASN A 25 -18.48 -13.44 -8.64
C ASN A 25 -18.19 -11.93 -8.65
N TYR A 26 -17.80 -11.34 -7.52
CA TYR A 26 -17.57 -9.91 -7.40
C TYR A 26 -16.11 -9.53 -7.63
N LEU A 27 -15.16 -10.26 -7.03
CA LEU A 27 -13.73 -10.01 -7.28
C LEU A 27 -13.27 -10.61 -8.61
N LEU A 28 -13.88 -11.72 -9.08
CA LEU A 28 -13.39 -12.44 -10.26
C LEU A 28 -14.19 -12.34 -11.57
N ALA A 29 -15.25 -11.52 -11.67
CA ALA A 29 -16.06 -11.51 -12.90
C ALA A 29 -16.48 -10.13 -13.46
N ASP A 30 -16.27 -9.02 -12.76
CA ASP A 30 -17.00 -7.78 -13.09
C ASP A 30 -16.10 -6.57 -13.45
N PRO A 31 -16.36 -5.84 -14.56
CA PRO A 31 -15.72 -4.55 -14.88
C PRO A 31 -15.79 -3.48 -13.77
N PHE A 32 -16.60 -3.68 -12.72
CA PHE A 32 -16.69 -2.78 -11.56
C PHE A 32 -15.64 -3.02 -10.45
N ALA A 33 -14.94 -4.16 -10.47
CA ALA A 33 -13.94 -4.48 -9.44
C ALA A 33 -12.84 -3.40 -9.28
N PRO A 34 -12.30 -2.81 -10.36
CA PRO A 34 -11.35 -1.70 -10.25
C PRO A 34 -11.96 -0.49 -9.51
N TYR A 35 -13.14 -0.02 -9.89
CA TYR A 35 -13.78 1.15 -9.28
C TYR A 35 -14.14 0.96 -7.81
N THR A 36 -14.63 -0.23 -7.46
CA THR A 36 -15.00 -0.57 -6.08
C THR A 36 -13.78 -0.68 -5.18
N SER A 37 -12.63 -1.13 -5.72
CA SER A 37 -11.36 -1.14 -4.99
C SER A 37 -10.80 0.27 -4.70
N ILE A 38 -11.02 1.26 -5.59
CA ILE A 38 -10.67 2.67 -5.33
C ILE A 38 -11.48 3.21 -4.17
N LEU A 39 -12.80 3.01 -4.20
CA LEU A 39 -13.69 3.42 -3.11
C LEU A 39 -13.31 2.70 -1.81
N GLY A 40 -12.96 1.42 -1.89
CA GLY A 40 -12.44 0.65 -0.76
C GLY A 40 -11.16 1.25 -0.19
N GLY A 41 -10.21 1.68 -1.03
CA GLY A 41 -9.00 2.37 -0.62
C GLY A 41 -9.27 3.70 0.10
N ILE A 42 -10.19 4.52 -0.43
CA ILE A 42 -10.59 5.79 0.21
C ILE A 42 -11.22 5.54 1.59
N LEU A 43 -12.15 4.58 1.67
CA LEU A 43 -12.79 4.20 2.93
C LEU A 43 -11.78 3.65 3.93
N ALA A 44 -10.84 2.81 3.47
CA ALA A 44 -9.76 2.29 4.31
C ALA A 44 -8.89 3.43 4.86
N CYS A 45 -8.58 4.45 4.06
CA CYS A 45 -7.85 5.63 4.53
C CYS A 45 -8.58 6.34 5.67
N LYS A 46 -9.90 6.56 5.53
CA LYS A 46 -10.70 7.18 6.59
C LYS A 46 -10.71 6.34 7.87
N VAL A 47 -10.90 5.03 7.74
CA VAL A 47 -10.90 4.11 8.89
C VAL A 47 -9.54 4.11 9.58
N VAL A 48 -8.44 4.03 8.83
CA VAL A 48 -7.08 4.05 9.38
C VAL A 48 -6.78 5.37 10.06
N TYR A 49 -7.22 6.50 9.50
CA TYR A 49 -7.07 7.81 10.14
C TYR A 49 -7.74 7.83 11.52
N ASP A 50 -9.00 7.40 11.60
CA ASP A 50 -9.76 7.39 12.85
C ASP A 50 -9.18 6.41 13.88
N LEU A 51 -8.74 5.23 13.42
CA LEU A 51 -8.05 4.27 14.28
C LEU A 51 -6.71 4.79 14.78
N THR A 52 -5.96 5.50 13.93
CA THR A 52 -4.68 6.11 14.32
C THR A 52 -4.92 7.18 15.38
N ASP A 53 -5.93 8.04 15.22
CA ASP A 53 -6.32 9.04 16.20
C ASP A 53 -6.73 8.40 17.54
N LEU A 54 -7.58 7.36 17.47
CA LEU A 54 -8.09 6.64 18.63
C LEU A 54 -6.94 5.96 19.40
N ILE A 55 -6.15 5.13 18.72
CA ILE A 55 -5.04 4.39 19.33
C ILE A 55 -4.01 5.36 19.88
N SER A 56 -3.64 6.41 19.12
CA SER A 56 -2.64 7.38 19.57
C SER A 56 -3.10 8.15 20.81
N SER A 57 -4.38 8.51 20.89
CA SER A 57 -4.96 9.19 22.06
C SER A 57 -4.88 8.37 23.35
N PHE A 58 -5.01 7.04 23.27
CA PHE A 58 -4.96 6.17 24.44
C PHE A 58 -3.54 5.71 24.81
N TYR A 59 -2.69 5.45 23.82
CA TYR A 59 -1.41 4.76 24.06
C TYR A 59 -0.17 5.66 23.91
N ILE A 60 -0.27 6.80 23.23
CA ILE A 60 0.87 7.68 22.96
C ILE A 60 0.77 8.94 23.82
N LYS A 61 1.57 8.99 24.89
CA LYS A 61 1.56 10.10 25.88
C LYS A 61 1.75 11.49 25.26
N THR A 62 2.56 11.59 24.21
CA THR A 62 2.84 12.89 23.56
C THR A 62 1.69 13.35 22.67
N TYR A 63 0.85 12.44 22.15
CA TYR A 63 -0.15 12.73 21.14
C TYR A 63 -1.19 13.79 21.57
N PRO A 64 -1.76 13.75 22.79
CA PRO A 64 -2.70 14.78 23.24
C PRO A 64 -2.11 16.19 23.31
N SER A 65 -0.78 16.30 23.50
CA SER A 65 -0.06 17.59 23.59
C SER A 65 0.31 18.20 22.24
N LEU A 66 0.13 17.46 21.15
CA LEU A 66 0.44 17.94 19.81
C LEU A 66 -0.52 19.04 19.37
N THR A 67 -0.01 19.98 18.57
CA THR A 67 -0.85 20.98 17.92
C THR A 67 -1.87 20.33 16.98
N LYS A 68 -2.95 21.04 16.65
CA LYS A 68 -3.97 20.53 15.73
C LYS A 68 -3.38 20.04 14.41
N ILE A 69 -2.45 20.80 13.84
CA ILE A 69 -1.82 20.45 12.56
C ILE A 69 -0.87 19.25 12.68
N GLN A 70 -0.12 19.14 13.79
CA GLN A 70 0.73 17.98 14.05
C GLN A 70 -0.09 16.69 14.24
N ARG A 71 -1.28 16.76 14.84
CA ARG A 71 -2.18 15.59 14.92
C ARG A 71 -2.70 15.17 13.56
N VAL A 72 -3.02 16.13 12.69
CA VAL A 72 -3.42 15.84 11.30
C VAL A 72 -2.27 15.15 10.55
N ASP A 73 -1.04 15.69 10.60
CA ASP A 73 0.13 15.05 9.97
C ASP A 73 0.41 13.67 10.60
N TRP A 74 0.33 13.56 11.93
CA TRP A 74 0.51 12.29 12.65
C TRP A 74 -0.44 11.20 12.16
N ASN A 75 -1.73 11.53 12.03
CA ASN A 75 -2.74 10.58 11.58
C ASN A 75 -2.64 10.30 10.08
N ASN A 76 -2.30 11.29 9.27
CA ASN A 76 -2.06 11.12 7.83
C ASN A 76 -0.90 10.15 7.57
N ARG A 77 0.21 10.28 8.31
CA ARG A 77 1.31 9.32 8.28
C ARG A 77 0.89 7.91 8.69
N GLY A 78 -0.15 7.76 9.52
CA GLY A 78 -0.73 6.47 9.87
C GLY A 78 -1.41 5.80 8.67
N ILE A 79 -2.14 6.59 7.86
CA ILE A 79 -2.70 6.15 6.57
C ILE A 79 -1.56 5.67 5.67
N SER A 80 -0.59 6.53 5.39
CA SER A 80 0.52 6.25 4.47
C SER A 80 1.37 5.07 4.92
N THR A 81 1.61 4.91 6.22
CA THR A 81 2.33 3.74 6.76
C THR A 81 1.55 2.45 6.52
N THR A 82 0.23 2.47 6.72
CA THR A 82 -0.61 1.28 6.51
C THR A 82 -0.67 0.90 5.03
N HIS A 83 -0.83 1.88 4.15
CA HIS A 83 -0.78 1.66 2.70
C HIS A 83 0.59 1.13 2.27
N ALA A 84 1.68 1.72 2.74
CA ALA A 84 3.02 1.30 2.41
C ALA A 84 3.29 -0.17 2.78
N ILE A 85 2.86 -0.61 3.97
CA ILE A 85 2.95 -2.02 4.39
C ILE A 85 2.13 -2.92 3.45
N PHE A 86 0.87 -2.54 3.19
CA PHE A 86 -0.02 -3.30 2.31
C PHE A 86 0.56 -3.45 0.90
N VAL A 87 0.92 -2.34 0.26
CA VAL A 87 1.37 -2.33 -1.12
C VAL A 87 2.74 -2.98 -1.27
N SER A 88 3.65 -2.82 -0.30
CA SER A 88 4.96 -3.47 -0.32
C SER A 88 4.82 -4.99 -0.22
N ALA A 89 3.99 -5.48 0.70
CA ALA A 89 3.74 -6.91 0.85
C ALA A 89 3.13 -7.51 -0.42
N LEU A 90 2.14 -6.82 -0.99
CA LEU A 90 1.48 -7.25 -2.23
C LEU A 90 2.45 -7.23 -3.43
N SER A 91 3.29 -6.19 -3.52
CA SER A 91 4.28 -6.04 -4.59
C SER A 91 5.34 -7.13 -4.52
N LEU A 92 5.88 -7.39 -3.32
CA LEU A 92 6.84 -8.48 -3.11
C LEU A 92 6.25 -9.83 -3.53
N TYR A 93 5.00 -10.09 -3.13
CA TYR A 93 4.28 -11.30 -3.55
C TYR A 93 4.20 -11.42 -5.07
N PHE A 94 3.73 -10.38 -5.77
CA PHE A 94 3.58 -10.43 -7.22
C PHE A 94 4.91 -10.52 -7.97
N VAL A 95 5.94 -9.80 -7.52
CA VAL A 95 7.24 -9.74 -8.21
C VAL A 95 8.04 -11.02 -8.00
N PHE A 96 8.00 -11.63 -6.81
CA PHE A 96 8.93 -12.72 -6.45
C PHE A 96 8.28 -14.08 -6.16
N TRP A 97 6.99 -14.12 -5.79
CA TRP A 97 6.32 -15.36 -5.38
C TRP A 97 5.17 -15.79 -6.27
N SER A 98 4.57 -14.88 -7.03
CA SER A 98 3.45 -15.19 -7.91
C SER A 98 3.94 -15.71 -9.26
N ASP A 99 3.23 -16.70 -9.78
CA ASP A 99 3.44 -17.22 -11.14
C ASP A 99 2.96 -16.24 -12.24
N LEU A 100 2.26 -15.15 -11.87
CA LEU A 100 1.62 -14.21 -12.83
C LEU A 100 2.60 -13.65 -13.88
N PHE A 101 3.83 -13.36 -13.46
CA PHE A 101 4.85 -12.75 -14.32
C PHE A 101 6.02 -13.69 -14.65
N SER A 102 6.11 -14.86 -14.01
CA SER A 102 7.21 -15.81 -14.18
C SER A 102 6.82 -17.07 -14.97
N ASP A 103 5.53 -17.39 -15.09
CA ASP A 103 5.07 -18.60 -15.79
C ASP A 103 5.33 -18.50 -17.31
N PRO A 104 6.17 -19.38 -17.89
CA PRO A 104 6.43 -19.40 -19.33
C PRO A 104 5.24 -19.94 -20.15
N HIS A 105 4.27 -20.59 -19.51
CA HIS A 105 3.08 -21.15 -20.18
C HIS A 105 1.95 -20.13 -20.35
N LEU A 106 1.98 -19.01 -19.63
CA LEU A 106 1.05 -17.90 -19.86
C LEU A 106 1.34 -17.26 -21.23
N THR A 107 0.31 -17.18 -22.07
CA THR A 107 0.42 -16.58 -23.41
C THR A 107 0.47 -15.05 -23.34
N GLY A 108 1.34 -14.42 -24.13
CA GLY A 108 1.44 -12.97 -24.28
C GLY A 108 2.61 -12.35 -23.52
N LEU A 109 2.96 -11.11 -23.90
CA LEU A 109 4.06 -10.36 -23.29
C LEU A 109 3.80 -10.09 -21.83
N MET A 110 4.85 -10.18 -21.03
CA MET A 110 4.81 -9.96 -19.58
C MET A 110 4.20 -8.60 -19.21
N VAL A 111 4.45 -7.57 -20.03
CA VAL A 111 3.89 -6.22 -19.87
C VAL A 111 2.38 -6.15 -20.01
N PHE A 112 1.72 -7.13 -20.64
CA PHE A 112 0.27 -7.18 -20.80
C PHE A 112 -0.41 -8.15 -19.83
N ARG A 113 0.36 -8.76 -18.92
CA ARG A 113 -0.19 -9.70 -17.94
C ARG A 113 -0.74 -8.95 -16.74
N SER A 114 -1.94 -9.33 -16.33
CA SER A 114 -2.58 -8.85 -15.12
C SER A 114 -3.52 -9.91 -14.56
N SER A 115 -3.90 -9.76 -13.31
CA SER A 115 -4.92 -10.56 -12.63
C SER A 115 -5.90 -9.62 -11.93
N GLN A 116 -7.07 -10.12 -11.57
CA GLN A 116 -8.03 -9.30 -10.81
C GLN A 116 -7.49 -8.92 -9.44
N LEU A 117 -6.72 -9.80 -8.79
CA LEU A 117 -6.12 -9.49 -7.50
C LEU A 117 -5.08 -8.38 -7.62
N SER A 118 -4.27 -8.39 -8.68
CA SER A 118 -3.29 -7.32 -8.91
C SER A 118 -4.00 -6.00 -9.23
N THR A 119 -4.94 -6.00 -10.17
CA THR A 119 -5.72 -4.80 -10.50
C THR A 119 -6.48 -4.26 -9.28
N PHE A 120 -7.05 -5.13 -8.44
CA PHE A 120 -7.69 -4.73 -7.18
C PHE A 120 -6.71 -4.05 -6.22
N GLY A 121 -5.51 -4.62 -6.03
CA GLY A 121 -4.49 -4.02 -5.16
C GLY A 121 -3.98 -2.67 -5.64
N LEU A 122 -3.82 -2.50 -6.96
CA LEU A 122 -3.51 -1.20 -7.56
C LEU A 122 -4.65 -0.21 -7.36
N GLY A 123 -5.91 -0.64 -7.43
CA GLY A 123 -7.05 0.22 -7.17
C GLY A 123 -7.20 0.66 -5.72
N VAL A 124 -6.95 -0.22 -4.75
CA VAL A 124 -6.82 0.18 -3.34
C VAL A 124 -5.72 1.24 -3.19
N SER A 125 -4.58 1.05 -3.86
CA SER A 125 -3.49 2.02 -3.84
C SER A 125 -3.86 3.35 -4.49
N LEU A 126 -4.62 3.34 -5.60
CA LEU A 126 -5.10 4.56 -6.25
C LEU A 126 -6.06 5.34 -5.35
N GLY A 127 -6.94 4.64 -4.60
CA GLY A 127 -7.78 5.26 -3.58
C GLY A 127 -6.98 5.94 -2.45
N TYR A 128 -5.86 5.33 -2.06
CA TYR A 128 -4.89 5.95 -1.15
C TYR A 128 -4.26 7.21 -1.77
N PHE A 129 -3.72 7.12 -2.99
CA PHE A 129 -3.10 8.26 -3.68
C PHE A 129 -4.04 9.46 -3.76
N PHE A 130 -5.33 9.25 -4.08
CA PHE A 130 -6.31 10.33 -4.07
C PHE A 130 -6.54 10.93 -2.68
N SER A 131 -6.64 10.08 -1.65
CA SER A 131 -6.87 10.53 -0.27
C SER A 131 -5.68 11.34 0.25
N ASP A 132 -4.46 10.84 0.06
CA ASP A 132 -3.24 11.48 0.55
C ASP A 132 -2.93 12.77 -0.21
N LEU A 133 -3.15 12.80 -1.53
CA LEU A 133 -3.03 14.01 -2.34
C LEU A 133 -4.07 15.06 -1.91
N ALA A 134 -5.32 14.66 -1.70
CA ALA A 134 -6.37 15.58 -1.24
C ALA A 134 -6.03 16.19 0.11
N MET A 135 -5.53 15.39 1.07
CA MET A 135 -5.11 15.88 2.38
C MET A 135 -3.89 16.80 2.29
N THR A 136 -2.90 16.45 1.47
CA THR A 136 -1.70 17.25 1.23
C THR A 136 -2.07 18.62 0.64
N LEU A 137 -2.95 18.65 -0.37
CA LEU A 137 -3.42 19.90 -0.99
C LEU A 137 -4.25 20.74 -0.01
N TRP A 138 -5.15 20.10 0.74
CA TRP A 138 -6.04 20.79 1.68
C TRP A 138 -5.28 21.48 2.82
N GLN A 139 -4.17 20.88 3.26
CA GLN A 139 -3.36 21.37 4.36
C GLN A 139 -2.02 21.95 3.86
N TYR A 140 -1.88 22.23 2.57
CA TYR A 140 -0.64 22.72 1.98
C TYR A 140 -0.22 24.06 2.61
N PRO A 141 1.07 24.27 2.95
CA PRO A 141 2.23 23.37 2.78
C PRO A 141 2.56 22.53 4.03
N ALA A 142 1.64 22.41 5.00
CA ALA A 142 1.95 21.84 6.31
C ALA A 142 2.20 20.32 6.31
N LEU A 143 1.57 19.56 5.41
CA LEU A 143 1.79 18.11 5.30
C LEU A 143 2.85 17.70 4.28
N GLY A 144 3.25 18.61 3.38
CA GLY A 144 4.24 18.32 2.35
C GLY A 144 4.47 19.50 1.41
N GLY A 145 5.68 19.57 0.86
CA GLY A 145 6.06 20.53 -0.18
C GLY A 145 5.57 20.13 -1.57
N ILE A 146 5.91 20.95 -2.57
CA ILE A 146 5.52 20.75 -3.97
C ILE A 146 6.04 19.42 -4.54
N GLU A 147 7.18 18.95 -4.06
CA GLU A 147 7.78 17.66 -4.42
C GLU A 147 6.85 16.49 -4.08
N TYR A 148 6.11 16.55 -2.97
CA TYR A 148 5.13 15.53 -2.61
C TYR A 148 3.92 15.55 -3.55
N VAL A 149 3.46 16.74 -3.93
CA VAL A 149 2.36 16.90 -4.89
C VAL A 149 2.74 16.33 -6.25
N ILE A 150 3.91 16.71 -6.77
CA ILE A 150 4.42 16.21 -8.05
C ILE A 150 4.62 14.69 -7.98
N HIS A 151 5.21 14.19 -6.89
CA HIS A 151 5.39 12.75 -6.68
C HIS A 151 4.04 12.01 -6.77
N HIS A 152 3.03 12.43 -6.02
CA HIS A 152 1.71 11.81 -6.01
C HIS A 152 0.98 11.89 -7.34
N LEU A 153 1.13 12.98 -8.09
CA LEU A 153 0.54 13.10 -9.42
C LEU A 153 1.19 12.12 -10.40
N LEU A 154 2.52 12.02 -10.40
CA LEU A 154 3.25 11.13 -11.29
C LEU A 154 2.99 9.65 -10.94
N SER A 155 3.17 9.28 -9.68
CA SER A 155 2.96 7.90 -9.22
C SER A 155 1.48 7.50 -9.30
N GLY A 156 0.56 8.37 -8.89
CA GLY A 156 -0.88 8.14 -9.01
C GLY A 156 -1.33 7.93 -10.45
N THR A 157 -0.78 8.70 -11.40
CA THR A 157 -1.07 8.53 -12.83
C THR A 157 -0.52 7.21 -13.37
N ALA A 158 0.71 6.83 -13.00
CA ALA A 158 1.30 5.55 -13.40
C ALA A 158 0.52 4.34 -12.84
N VAL A 159 0.14 4.40 -11.56
CA VAL A 159 -0.71 3.39 -10.92
C VAL A 159 -2.09 3.32 -11.58
N ALA A 160 -2.72 4.47 -11.86
CA ALA A 160 -3.99 4.52 -12.56
C ALA A 160 -3.91 3.91 -13.97
N TYR A 161 -2.90 4.29 -14.75
CA TYR A 161 -2.66 3.72 -16.07
C TYR A 161 -2.56 2.20 -15.99
N SER A 162 -1.68 1.68 -15.13
CA SER A 162 -1.42 0.24 -14.99
C SER A 162 -2.63 -0.55 -14.48
N MET A 163 -3.45 0.08 -13.64
CA MET A 163 -4.70 -0.48 -13.15
C MET A 163 -5.78 -0.55 -14.23
N PHE A 164 -6.04 0.54 -14.95
CA PHE A 164 -7.15 0.61 -15.91
C PHE A 164 -6.86 -0.13 -17.21
N THR A 165 -5.61 -0.14 -17.65
CA THR A 165 -5.19 -0.83 -18.89
C THR A 165 -4.86 -2.31 -18.64
N GLY A 166 -4.50 -2.66 -17.39
CA GLY A 166 -3.96 -3.98 -17.09
C GLY A 166 -2.50 -4.15 -17.55
N GLU A 167 -1.86 -3.08 -18.00
CA GLU A 167 -0.51 -3.11 -18.56
C GLU A 167 0.56 -2.70 -17.55
N ALA A 168 1.80 -3.09 -17.81
CA ALA A 168 3.00 -2.76 -17.04
C ALA A 168 2.92 -3.09 -15.53
N GLN A 169 1.98 -3.95 -15.10
CA GLN A 169 1.75 -4.20 -13.67
C GLN A 169 2.97 -4.76 -12.94
N LEU A 170 3.80 -5.58 -13.59
CA LEU A 170 5.06 -6.04 -13.01
C LEU A 170 5.96 -4.86 -12.60
N TYR A 171 6.21 -3.94 -13.54
CA TYR A 171 7.11 -2.81 -13.30
C TYR A 171 6.50 -1.80 -12.33
N THR A 172 5.18 -1.60 -12.38
CA THR A 172 4.45 -0.84 -11.36
C THR A 172 4.69 -1.44 -9.98
N TYR A 173 4.57 -2.76 -9.81
CA TYR A 173 4.86 -3.41 -8.53
C TYR A 173 6.32 -3.36 -8.14
N MET A 174 7.27 -3.51 -9.08
CA MET A 174 8.69 -3.33 -8.77
C MET A 174 8.97 -1.94 -8.20
N VAL A 175 8.36 -0.89 -8.76
CA VAL A 175 8.47 0.47 -8.23
C VAL A 175 7.79 0.57 -6.86
N LEU A 176 6.61 0.00 -6.68
CA LEU A 176 5.84 0.06 -5.42
C LEU A 176 6.51 -0.68 -4.25
N ILE A 177 7.43 -1.63 -4.49
CA ILE A 177 8.27 -2.20 -3.40
C ILE A 177 9.07 -1.10 -2.69
N SER A 178 9.41 0.01 -3.36
CA SER A 178 10.13 1.12 -2.73
C SER A 178 9.39 1.78 -1.57
N GLU A 179 8.06 1.59 -1.48
CA GLU A 179 7.24 2.00 -0.34
C GLU A 179 7.62 1.29 0.97
N VAL A 180 8.38 0.18 0.91
CA VAL A 180 8.85 -0.54 2.11
C VAL A 180 9.73 0.33 3.01
N THR A 181 10.19 1.48 2.52
CA THR A 181 10.99 2.46 3.29
C THR A 181 10.15 3.53 3.98
N THR A 182 8.88 3.68 3.59
CA THR A 182 7.96 4.72 4.07
C THR A 182 7.62 4.55 5.57
N PRO A 183 7.31 3.34 6.09
CA PRO A 183 7.06 3.12 7.52
C PRO A 183 8.20 3.59 8.42
N GLU A 184 9.45 3.38 7.99
CA GLU A 184 10.64 3.72 8.75
C GLU A 184 10.88 5.23 8.75
N ILE A 185 10.65 5.89 7.62
CA ILE A 185 10.70 7.35 7.52
C ILE A 185 9.64 7.98 8.45
N HIS A 186 8.43 7.43 8.47
CA HIS A 186 7.36 7.88 9.37
C HIS A 186 7.66 7.58 10.82
N LEU A 187 8.21 6.41 11.15
CA LEU A 187 8.66 6.07 12.50
C LEU A 187 9.73 7.06 12.98
N ARG A 188 10.66 7.44 12.11
CA ARG A 188 11.67 8.47 12.44
C ARG A 188 11.01 9.78 12.82
N TRP A 189 10.03 10.21 12.02
CA TRP A 189 9.28 11.43 12.27
C TRP A 189 8.48 11.33 13.58
N TYR A 190 7.81 10.20 13.85
CA TYR A 190 7.09 9.98 15.11
C TYR A 190 8.01 10.06 16.32
N LEU A 191 9.19 9.44 16.26
CA LEU A 191 10.19 9.52 17.32
C LEU A 191 10.68 10.96 17.53
N ASP A 192 10.92 11.71 16.45
CA ASP A 192 11.31 13.11 16.54
C ASP A 192 10.22 13.99 17.18
N THR A 193 8.99 13.89 16.68
CA THR A 193 7.81 14.59 17.19
C THR A 193 7.50 14.22 18.64
N ALA A 194 7.84 12.99 19.06
CA ALA A 194 7.75 12.55 20.46
C ALA A 194 8.90 13.04 21.36
N GLY A 195 9.86 13.82 20.84
CA GLY A 195 11.02 14.31 21.58
C GLY A 195 12.14 13.28 21.75
N MET A 196 12.11 12.18 20.99
CA MET A 196 12.99 11.02 21.14
C MET A 196 14.19 11.00 20.18
N LYS A 197 14.58 12.14 19.57
CA LYS A 197 15.74 12.24 18.65
C LYS A 197 17.06 11.69 19.22
N ARG A 198 17.26 11.74 20.53
CA ARG A 198 18.49 11.27 21.21
C ARG A 198 18.42 9.81 21.68
N SER A 199 17.32 9.12 21.41
CA SER A 199 17.14 7.73 21.83
C SER A 199 17.90 6.74 20.94
N THR A 200 18.25 5.58 21.50
CA THR A 200 18.80 4.46 20.72
C THR A 200 17.84 4.00 19.63
N ALA A 201 16.52 4.07 19.86
CA ALA A 201 15.50 3.74 18.86
C ALA A 201 15.61 4.63 17.61
N TYR A 202 15.84 5.95 17.79
CA TYR A 202 16.03 6.89 16.69
C TYR A 202 17.32 6.61 15.89
N LEU A 203 18.39 6.18 16.57
CA LEU A 203 19.63 5.77 15.92
C LEU A 203 19.44 4.48 15.10
N ILE A 204 18.88 3.43 15.72
CA ILE A 204 18.61 2.14 15.06
C ILE A 204 17.71 2.36 13.83
N ASN A 205 16.62 3.10 13.98
CA ASN A 205 15.74 3.44 12.87
C ASN A 205 16.51 4.14 11.73
N GLY A 206 17.45 5.04 12.03
CA GLY A 206 18.30 5.67 11.00
C GLY A 206 19.16 4.67 10.22
N VAL A 207 19.74 3.68 10.90
CA VAL A 207 20.51 2.60 10.26
C VAL A 207 19.59 1.73 9.38
N VAL A 208 18.40 1.38 9.87
CA VAL A 208 17.41 0.61 9.09
C VAL A 208 16.98 1.37 7.84
N ILE A 209 16.71 2.67 7.94
CA ILE A 209 16.39 3.51 6.77
C ILE A 209 17.52 3.47 5.75
N PHE A 210 18.78 3.61 6.18
CA PHE A 210 19.92 3.59 5.27
C PHE A 210 20.01 2.26 4.50
N ILE A 211 19.91 1.13 5.20
CA ILE A 211 19.97 -0.20 4.60
C ILE A 211 18.76 -0.42 3.68
N GLY A 212 17.55 -0.09 4.16
CA GLY A 212 16.32 -0.22 3.39
C GLY A 212 16.34 0.61 2.11
N TRP A 213 16.86 1.84 2.18
CA TRP A 213 17.01 2.72 1.01
C TRP A 213 17.98 2.13 -0.02
N LEU A 214 19.14 1.62 0.41
CA LEU A 214 20.08 0.96 -0.49
C LEU A 214 19.43 -0.23 -1.22
N ILE A 215 18.73 -1.10 -0.49
CA ILE A 215 18.11 -2.30 -1.06
C ILE A 215 16.94 -1.92 -1.99
N ALA A 216 15.96 -1.18 -1.46
CA ALA A 216 14.68 -0.97 -2.13
C ALA A 216 14.72 0.15 -3.19
N ARG A 217 15.66 1.10 -3.12
CA ARG A 217 15.71 2.25 -4.03
C ARG A 217 16.95 2.30 -4.92
N VAL A 218 18.03 1.60 -4.57
CA VAL A 218 19.23 1.50 -5.44
C VAL A 218 19.30 0.15 -6.12
N LEU A 219 19.43 -0.94 -5.35
CA LEU A 219 19.64 -2.27 -5.89
C LEU A 219 18.42 -2.77 -6.68
N LEU A 220 17.23 -2.59 -6.13
CA LEU A 220 15.99 -2.97 -6.80
C LEU A 220 15.78 -2.23 -8.13
N PHE A 221 16.06 -0.93 -8.19
CA PHE A 221 15.95 -0.16 -9.43
C PHE A 221 17.01 -0.59 -10.45
N GLY A 222 18.24 -0.87 -10.00
CA GLY A 222 19.27 -1.48 -10.85
C GLY A 222 18.81 -2.82 -11.43
N TYR A 223 18.22 -3.69 -10.61
CA TYR A 223 17.61 -4.93 -11.06
C TYR A 223 16.47 -4.71 -12.05
N MET A 224 15.57 -3.77 -11.78
CA MET A 224 14.45 -3.44 -12.66
C MET A 224 14.93 -3.00 -14.05
N PHE A 225 15.90 -2.07 -14.12
CA PHE A 225 16.44 -1.63 -15.41
C PHE A 225 17.19 -2.74 -16.15
N TYR A 226 17.93 -3.58 -15.43
CA TYR A 226 18.55 -4.76 -16.01
C TYR A 226 17.51 -5.74 -16.57
N HIS A 227 16.42 -5.97 -15.84
CA HIS A 227 15.31 -6.82 -16.27
C HIS A 227 14.65 -6.26 -17.55
N VAL A 228 14.38 -4.95 -17.59
CA VAL A 228 13.87 -4.28 -18.80
C VAL A 228 14.82 -4.48 -19.98
N TYR A 229 16.13 -4.28 -19.79
CA TYR A 229 17.13 -4.45 -20.84
C TYR A 229 17.14 -5.87 -21.41
N LEU A 230 17.09 -6.90 -20.56
CA LEU A 230 17.06 -8.30 -20.99
C LEU A 230 15.80 -8.68 -21.77
N HIS A 231 14.69 -7.99 -21.52
CA HIS A 231 13.39 -8.28 -22.11
C HIS A 231 12.96 -7.21 -23.13
N TYR A 232 13.90 -6.38 -23.60
CA TYR A 232 13.60 -5.25 -24.49
C TYR A 232 13.00 -5.68 -25.84
N ASP A 233 13.47 -6.80 -26.38
CA ASP A 233 13.05 -7.34 -27.68
C ASP A 233 11.84 -8.29 -27.59
N GLN A 234 11.24 -8.46 -26.40
CA GLN A 234 10.01 -9.22 -26.20
C GLN A 234 8.80 -8.31 -26.33
#